data_AF-A0A9D2LNI4-F1
#
_entry.id   AF-A0A9D2LNI4-F1
#
_cell.length_a   1.000
_cell.length_b   1.000
_cell.length_c   1.000
_cell.angle_alpha   90.00
_cell.angle_beta   90.00
_cell.angle_gamma   90.00
#
_symmetry.space_group_name_H-M   'P 1'
#
loop_
_entity.id
_entity.type
_entity.pdbx_description
1 polymer ?
#
loop_
_entity_poly.entity_id
_entity_poly.type
_entity_poly.pdbx_seq_one_letter_code
_entity_poly.pdbx_strand_id
1 'polypeptide(L)'
;MTEENYYYRTSPMFLRNQFRGSGKFDIPIIPKAEFSDSELENLLLIGFDKAKNDEKNLDRIVHFFLYDYKFEKIWSRPDDYVEKLKQYKGVLSPDFSMYLEMNRTLQLYNTFRNRWCGAYLAEKGIRVIPTVNWGDETTFDFCFEGIPKGSVVAVSTYMVQEHNHHSDQKEFFLKGYQEMLKRIEPAKIICYSEPFPEMQGEIIHVDYELSGWKYQRKGRESLYRKRTNDTMVYKTTIQPDDFWMTVYKGTGSAYGGQWKPKKSDDERFLGKPGEIKVTYDKNGEKRLTKIGADGRTVKERHFSYHNKEWCHTNPHDHIILWDNPIGHPDPQGPINYPDGAPEFKYYLGDEYGMSKFTVINGSNSFEDDRFKTISEFQWCMKFHGEVEFEWKGKSYSITHPEGRINIGEGCYEKDGKYYNVISHTEYTPGEGDLWGDTADDILEFDVGGDKLRDVITQVKVWSRSI
;
A
#
# COMPACT_ATOMS: atom_id res chain seq x y z
N MET A 1 43.68 21.17 -16.52
CA MET A 1 42.54 21.05 -15.58
C MET A 1 42.48 22.34 -14.80
N THR A 2 41.33 23.01 -14.69
CA THR A 2 41.21 24.23 -13.87
C THR A 2 41.26 23.87 -12.38
N GLU A 3 41.61 24.83 -11.53
CA GLU A 3 41.63 24.64 -10.07
C GLU A 3 40.23 24.28 -9.53
N GLU A 4 39.20 24.93 -10.06
CA GLU A 4 37.79 24.61 -9.79
C GLU A 4 37.44 23.15 -10.16
N ASN A 5 37.89 22.69 -11.33
CA ASN A 5 37.72 21.29 -11.74
C ASN A 5 38.44 20.31 -10.81
N TYR A 6 39.62 20.69 -10.31
CA TYR A 6 40.36 19.87 -9.35
C TYR A 6 39.56 19.75 -8.04
N TYR A 7 39.20 20.87 -7.41
CA TYR A 7 38.45 20.86 -6.14
C TYR A 7 37.12 20.14 -6.24
N TYR A 8 36.38 20.31 -7.35
CA TYR A 8 35.12 19.60 -7.57
C TYR A 8 35.34 18.09 -7.65
N ARG A 9 36.31 17.63 -8.45
CA ARG A 9 36.59 16.20 -8.67
C ARG A 9 37.25 15.51 -7.49
N THR A 10 37.99 16.24 -6.66
CA THR A 10 38.60 15.71 -5.43
C THR A 10 37.75 15.92 -4.20
N SER A 11 36.54 16.49 -4.34
CA SER A 11 35.63 16.67 -3.21
C SER A 11 35.28 15.31 -2.59
N PRO A 12 35.49 15.12 -1.28
CA PRO A 12 35.09 13.90 -0.60
C PRO A 12 33.59 13.62 -0.76
N MET A 13 32.76 14.66 -0.73
CA MET A 13 31.32 14.51 -0.92
C MET A 13 30.95 14.08 -2.34
N PHE A 14 31.79 14.36 -3.34
CA PHE A 14 31.60 13.88 -4.70
C PHE A 14 32.08 12.43 -4.85
N LEU A 15 33.28 12.12 -4.38
CA LEU A 15 33.93 10.81 -4.57
C LEU A 15 33.41 9.69 -3.66
N ARG A 16 32.90 10.02 -2.47
CA ARG A 16 32.36 9.07 -1.49
C ARG A 16 33.34 7.93 -1.10
N ASN A 17 34.64 8.18 -1.18
CA ASN A 17 35.71 7.20 -1.00
C ASN A 17 36.45 7.30 0.34
N GLN A 18 35.87 7.96 1.35
CA GLN A 18 36.52 8.22 2.64
C GLN A 18 36.57 6.97 3.55
N PHE A 19 35.63 6.05 3.34
CA PHE A 19 35.43 4.91 4.22
C PHE A 19 35.91 3.63 3.54
N ARG A 20 36.59 2.79 4.32
CA ARG A 20 37.05 1.48 3.83
C ARG A 20 35.83 0.63 3.47
N GLY A 21 35.83 0.15 2.23
CA GLY A 21 34.86 -0.79 1.73
C GLY A 21 35.07 -2.21 2.26
N SER A 22 34.01 -3.00 2.22
CA SER A 22 34.02 -4.44 2.43
C SER A 22 33.53 -5.15 1.16
N GLY A 23 33.97 -6.40 0.98
CA GLY A 23 33.52 -7.24 -0.12
C GLY A 23 34.01 -6.79 -1.49
N LYS A 24 33.39 -7.33 -2.54
CA LYS A 24 33.74 -7.04 -3.95
C LYS A 24 33.16 -5.72 -4.47
N PHE A 25 32.27 -5.11 -3.69
CA PHE A 25 31.56 -3.89 -4.05
C PHE A 25 32.07 -2.66 -3.28
N ASP A 26 33.10 -2.83 -2.45
CA ASP A 26 33.68 -1.78 -1.61
C ASP A 26 32.63 -1.04 -0.75
N ILE A 27 31.64 -1.78 -0.23
CA ILE A 27 30.56 -1.22 0.58
C ILE A 27 31.12 -0.71 1.92
N PRO A 28 30.94 0.58 2.28
CA PRO A 28 31.46 1.16 3.51
C PRO A 28 31.05 0.39 4.75
N ILE A 29 31.97 0.24 5.71
CA ILE A 29 31.66 -0.40 6.98
C ILE A 29 31.08 0.64 7.95
N ILE A 30 29.87 0.39 8.48
CA ILE A 30 29.36 1.13 9.64
C ILE A 30 30.00 0.53 10.89
N PRO A 31 30.80 1.29 11.67
CA PRO A 31 31.37 0.78 12.92
C PRO A 31 30.28 0.30 13.88
N LYS A 32 30.55 -0.80 14.59
CA LYS A 32 29.62 -1.32 15.60
C LYS A 32 29.45 -0.28 16.73
N ALA A 33 28.22 0.19 16.90
CA ALA A 33 27.85 1.04 18.02
C ALA A 33 27.44 0.19 19.23
N GLU A 34 27.83 0.63 20.42
CA GLU A 34 27.48 -0.02 21.68
C GLU A 34 26.24 0.67 22.30
N PHE A 35 25.29 -0.15 22.73
CA PHE A 35 24.07 0.25 23.43
C PHE A 35 23.84 -0.72 24.59
N SER A 36 23.53 -0.20 25.78
CA SER A 36 23.16 -1.06 26.90
C SER A 36 21.75 -1.63 26.74
N ASP A 37 21.45 -2.72 27.44
CA ASP A 37 20.10 -3.29 27.50
C ASP A 37 19.06 -2.26 27.97
N SER A 38 19.41 -1.46 28.97
CA SER A 38 18.55 -0.39 29.50
C SER A 38 18.32 0.76 28.52
N GLU A 39 19.25 1.00 27.58
CA GLU A 39 19.06 2.02 26.54
C GLU A 39 18.09 1.57 25.45
N LEU A 40 18.03 0.25 25.22
CA LEU A 40 17.18 -0.38 24.20
C LEU A 40 15.84 -0.89 24.76
N GLU A 41 15.69 -0.94 26.09
CA GLU A 41 14.42 -1.28 26.71
C GLU A 41 13.38 -0.19 26.42
N ASN A 42 12.20 -0.59 25.94
CA ASN A 42 11.07 0.32 25.66
C ASN A 42 11.44 1.44 24.69
N LEU A 43 12.29 1.09 23.73
CA LEU A 43 12.77 2.00 22.72
C LEU A 43 11.61 2.64 21.96
N LEU A 44 11.61 3.97 21.91
CA LEU A 44 10.76 4.74 21.02
C LEU A 44 11.63 5.35 19.93
N LEU A 45 11.09 5.36 18.71
CA LEU A 45 11.75 5.97 17.58
C LEU A 45 11.12 7.35 17.27
N ILE A 46 11.86 8.17 16.52
CA ILE A 46 11.36 9.42 15.93
C ILE A 46 11.79 9.54 14.47
N GLY A 47 10.84 9.83 13.58
CA GLY A 47 11.14 10.00 12.16
C GLY A 47 12.09 11.17 11.91
N PHE A 48 13.06 10.99 11.02
CA PHE A 48 14.00 12.04 10.62
C PHE A 48 13.32 13.35 10.16
N ASP A 49 12.15 13.26 9.52
CA ASP A 49 11.34 14.41 9.08
C ASP A 49 10.73 15.20 10.24
N LYS A 50 10.67 14.61 11.44
CA LYS A 50 10.16 15.22 12.66
C LYS A 50 11.26 15.53 13.68
N ALA A 51 12.49 15.06 13.49
CA ALA A 51 13.63 15.38 14.34
C ALA A 51 13.96 16.88 14.26
N LYS A 52 14.11 17.51 15.43
CA LYS A 52 14.30 18.96 15.62
C LYS A 52 15.48 19.23 16.56
N ASN A 53 15.98 20.46 16.52
CA ASN A 53 16.92 20.97 17.52
C ASN A 53 16.12 21.44 18.74
N ASP A 54 15.59 20.51 19.54
CA ASP A 54 14.94 20.80 20.81
C ASP A 54 15.29 19.74 21.85
N GLU A 55 15.07 20.04 23.14
CA GLU A 55 15.36 19.11 24.23
C GLU A 55 14.31 18.00 24.37
N LYS A 56 13.33 17.92 23.45
CA LYS A 56 12.23 16.96 23.53
C LYS A 56 12.63 15.72 22.74
N ASN A 57 12.44 14.54 23.35
CA ASN A 57 12.68 13.24 22.73
C ASN A 57 14.16 12.87 22.48
N LEU A 58 15.11 13.50 23.19
CA LEU A 58 16.53 13.13 23.11
C LEU A 58 16.82 11.68 23.52
N ASP A 59 15.91 11.07 24.29
CA ASP A 59 15.97 9.66 24.70
C ASP A 59 15.56 8.67 23.59
N ARG A 60 15.11 9.16 22.44
CA ARG A 60 14.71 8.38 21.26
C ARG A 60 15.86 8.14 20.29
N ILE A 61 15.70 7.15 19.43
CA ILE A 61 16.56 6.91 18.27
C ILE A 61 15.89 7.45 17.00
N VAL A 62 16.63 8.17 16.17
CA VAL A 62 16.11 8.70 14.90
C VAL A 62 16.04 7.59 13.86
N HIS A 63 14.91 7.41 13.20
CA HIS A 63 14.72 6.40 12.15
C HIS A 63 14.41 7.02 10.78
N PHE A 64 14.62 6.20 9.74
CA PHE A 64 14.42 6.54 8.34
C PHE A 64 13.39 5.66 7.63
N PHE A 65 12.61 4.85 8.36
CA PHE A 65 11.41 4.17 7.85
C PHE A 65 10.33 5.19 7.44
N LEU A 66 10.59 5.89 6.35
CA LEU A 66 9.90 7.05 5.81
C LEU A 66 10.04 6.98 4.28
N TYR A 67 9.27 7.78 3.55
CA TYR A 67 9.52 7.92 2.11
C TYR A 67 10.89 8.57 1.84
N ASP A 68 11.69 8.03 0.90
CA ASP A 68 13.05 8.53 0.64
C ASP A 68 13.13 10.04 0.45
N TYR A 69 12.16 10.67 -0.22
CA TYR A 69 12.18 12.13 -0.46
C TYR A 69 12.24 12.96 0.83
N LYS A 70 11.76 12.40 1.96
CA LYS A 70 11.81 13.06 3.27
C LYS A 70 13.22 13.13 3.84
N PHE A 71 14.10 12.23 3.42
CA PHE A 71 15.46 12.13 3.94
C PHE A 71 16.57 12.13 2.89
N GLU A 72 16.26 12.16 1.59
CA GLU A 72 17.23 12.16 0.48
C GLU A 72 18.35 13.20 0.68
N LYS A 73 18.00 14.34 1.26
CA LYS A 73 18.92 15.43 1.65
C LYS A 73 20.06 15.01 2.58
N ILE A 74 19.94 13.93 3.34
CA ILE A 74 21.03 13.42 4.18
C ILE A 74 22.17 12.83 3.33
N TRP A 75 21.84 12.29 2.15
CA TRP A 75 22.84 11.81 1.21
C TRP A 75 23.60 12.99 0.58
N SER A 76 22.90 14.02 0.13
CA SER A 76 23.53 15.15 -0.56
C SER A 76 24.25 16.12 0.40
N ARG A 77 23.70 16.35 1.60
CA ARG A 77 24.19 17.34 2.56
C ARG A 77 24.20 16.78 4.00
N PRO A 78 24.97 15.71 4.29
CA PRO A 78 24.95 15.07 5.61
C PRO A 78 25.38 16.01 6.75
N ASP A 79 26.32 16.93 6.48
CA ASP A 79 26.86 17.87 7.48
C ASP A 79 25.81 18.74 8.15
N ASP A 80 24.78 19.16 7.42
CA ASP A 80 23.70 19.99 7.96
C ASP A 80 22.92 19.30 9.10
N TYR A 81 22.99 17.96 9.16
CA TYR A 81 22.20 17.17 10.09
C TYR A 81 23.01 16.65 11.28
N VAL A 82 24.34 16.77 11.26
CA VAL A 82 25.22 16.20 12.29
C VAL A 82 24.87 16.76 13.67
N GLU A 83 24.88 18.08 13.84
CA GLU A 83 24.61 18.73 15.13
C GLU A 83 23.22 18.42 15.68
N LYS A 84 22.23 18.27 14.79
CA LYS A 84 20.88 17.87 15.16
C LYS A 84 20.84 16.42 15.63
N LEU A 85 21.42 15.51 14.85
CA LEU A 85 21.34 14.07 15.08
C LEU A 85 22.16 13.63 16.30
N LYS A 86 23.25 14.35 16.62
CA LYS A 86 24.13 14.08 17.77
C LYS A 86 23.44 14.25 19.13
N GLN A 87 22.31 14.95 19.17
CA GLN A 87 21.55 15.18 20.41
C GLN A 87 20.73 13.95 20.81
N TYR A 88 20.41 13.06 19.87
CA TYR A 88 19.60 11.87 20.10
C TYR A 88 20.44 10.70 20.63
N LYS A 89 19.78 9.75 21.30
CA LYS A 89 20.41 8.52 21.81
C LYS A 89 21.21 7.78 20.73
N GLY A 90 20.69 7.77 19.51
CA GLY A 90 21.34 7.16 18.36
C GLY A 90 20.53 7.39 17.09
N VAL A 91 21.02 6.87 15.98
CA VAL A 91 20.42 7.05 14.66
C VAL A 91 20.45 5.72 13.91
N LEU A 92 19.34 5.34 13.28
CA LEU A 92 19.36 4.25 12.31
C LEU A 92 20.02 4.75 11.01
N SER A 93 20.78 3.94 10.29
CA SER A 93 21.27 4.37 8.97
C SER A 93 20.09 4.56 8.00
N PRO A 94 20.20 5.46 7.00
CA PRO A 94 19.08 5.76 6.09
C PRO A 94 18.57 4.55 5.32
N ASP A 95 17.27 4.30 5.35
CA ASP A 95 16.61 3.15 4.71
C ASP A 95 16.17 3.47 3.27
N PHE A 96 17.14 3.64 2.37
CA PHE A 96 16.82 3.85 0.95
C PHE A 96 16.08 2.64 0.39
N SER A 97 15.02 2.93 -0.35
CA SER A 97 14.10 1.94 -0.91
C SER A 97 14.76 0.80 -1.68
N MET A 98 14.24 -0.43 -1.54
CA MET A 98 14.72 -1.63 -2.22
C MET A 98 13.51 -2.46 -2.69
N TYR A 99 12.98 -2.21 -3.89
CA TYR A 99 11.88 -3.03 -4.43
C TYR A 99 12.34 -4.27 -5.13
N LEU A 100 11.51 -5.30 -5.15
CA LEU A 100 11.66 -6.48 -6.00
C LEU A 100 11.79 -6.11 -7.48
N GLU A 101 11.02 -5.13 -7.95
CA GLU A 101 11.03 -4.68 -9.35
C GLU A 101 12.12 -3.65 -9.66
N MET A 102 12.84 -3.19 -8.64
CA MET A 102 13.92 -2.22 -8.82
C MET A 102 15.12 -2.88 -9.49
N ASN A 103 15.74 -2.19 -10.46
CA ASN A 103 16.97 -2.68 -11.07
C ASN A 103 18.05 -2.93 -10.00
N ARG A 104 18.71 -4.08 -10.08
CA ARG A 104 19.76 -4.50 -9.13
C ARG A 104 20.88 -3.47 -8.94
N THR A 105 21.20 -2.70 -9.96
CA THR A 105 22.20 -1.61 -9.87
C THR A 105 21.74 -0.49 -8.92
N LEU A 106 20.45 -0.15 -8.94
CA LEU A 106 19.88 0.83 -8.03
C LEU A 106 19.79 0.28 -6.61
N GLN A 107 19.45 -1.00 -6.43
CA GLN A 107 19.47 -1.66 -5.13
C GLN A 107 20.89 -1.66 -4.50
N LEU A 108 21.92 -1.98 -5.31
CA LEU A 108 23.31 -1.90 -4.89
C LEU A 108 23.70 -0.46 -4.51
N TYR A 109 23.33 0.52 -5.34
CA TYR A 109 23.57 1.93 -5.04
C TYR A 109 22.87 2.38 -3.74
N ASN A 110 21.66 1.91 -3.49
CA ASN A 110 20.90 2.24 -2.27
C ASN A 110 21.53 1.62 -1.02
N THR A 111 22.04 0.40 -1.13
CA THR A 111 22.86 -0.23 -0.10
C THR A 111 24.11 0.61 0.17
N PHE A 112 24.83 1.02 -0.88
CA PHE A 112 26.01 1.89 -0.73
C PHE A 112 25.67 3.21 -0.03
N ARG A 113 24.60 3.90 -0.44
CA ARG A 113 24.16 5.17 0.16
C ARG A 113 23.81 5.00 1.64
N ASN A 114 23.08 3.94 2.00
CA ASN A 114 22.78 3.60 3.38
C ASN A 114 24.06 3.48 4.21
N ARG A 115 25.00 2.64 3.75
CA ARG A 115 26.24 2.33 4.48
C ARG A 115 27.19 3.51 4.55
N TRP A 116 27.33 4.27 3.47
CA TRP A 116 28.15 5.48 3.44
C TRP A 116 27.61 6.54 4.41
N CYS A 117 26.30 6.82 4.39
CA CYS A 117 25.70 7.76 5.35
C CYS A 117 25.88 7.27 6.79
N GLY A 118 25.70 5.98 7.04
CA GLY A 118 25.91 5.41 8.37
C GLY A 118 27.36 5.55 8.86
N ALA A 119 28.34 5.25 8.01
CA ALA A 119 29.76 5.42 8.31
C ALA A 119 30.13 6.89 8.54
N TYR A 120 29.56 7.80 7.74
CA TYR A 120 29.74 9.25 7.88
C TYR A 120 29.25 9.76 9.24
N LEU A 121 28.02 9.41 9.62
CA LEU A 121 27.46 9.83 10.91
C LEU A 121 28.26 9.22 12.08
N ALA A 122 28.70 7.97 11.95
CA ALA A 122 29.55 7.33 12.94
C ALA A 122 30.91 8.04 13.11
N GLU A 123 31.55 8.46 12.01
CA GLU A 123 32.79 9.26 12.05
C GLU A 123 32.59 10.59 12.80
N LYS A 124 31.40 11.20 12.72
CA LYS A 124 31.05 12.42 13.47
C LYS A 124 30.71 12.19 14.95
N GLY A 125 30.89 10.96 15.44
CA GLY A 125 30.66 10.57 16.83
C GLY A 125 29.20 10.26 17.16
N ILE A 126 28.36 10.00 16.17
CA ILE A 126 26.97 9.58 16.37
C ILE A 126 26.92 8.06 16.48
N ARG A 127 26.18 7.52 17.45
CA ARG A 127 25.94 6.08 17.56
C ARG A 127 24.95 5.65 16.48
N VAL A 128 25.43 4.87 15.50
CA VAL A 128 24.63 4.44 14.35
C VAL A 128 24.29 2.95 14.44
N ILE A 129 23.00 2.63 14.30
CA ILE A 129 22.50 1.26 14.14
C ILE A 129 22.23 1.03 12.65
N PRO A 130 22.85 0.04 11.99
CA PRO A 130 22.57 -0.26 10.59
C PRO A 130 21.11 -0.68 10.37
N THR A 131 20.40 0.02 9.48
CA THR A 131 19.15 -0.48 8.90
C THR A 131 19.48 -1.48 7.79
N VAL A 132 18.84 -2.65 7.86
CA VAL A 132 19.00 -3.73 6.90
C VAL A 132 17.74 -3.87 6.08
N ASN A 133 17.92 -3.87 4.76
CA ASN A 133 16.88 -3.99 3.77
C ASN A 133 17.45 -4.79 2.59
N TRP A 134 16.60 -5.51 1.88
CA TRP A 134 16.97 -6.41 0.78
C TRP A 134 15.90 -6.32 -0.32
N GLY A 135 16.32 -6.61 -1.56
CA GLY A 135 15.42 -7.06 -2.61
C GLY A 135 15.39 -8.59 -2.52
N ASP A 136 15.16 -9.30 -3.61
CA ASP A 136 15.21 -10.77 -3.63
C ASP A 136 16.59 -11.38 -3.29
N GLU A 137 16.69 -12.70 -3.37
CA GLU A 137 17.91 -13.48 -3.16
C GLU A 137 19.09 -13.01 -4.04
N THR A 138 18.83 -12.34 -5.17
CA THR A 138 19.88 -11.79 -6.05
C THR A 138 20.63 -10.60 -5.43
N THR A 139 20.09 -10.03 -4.35
CA THR A 139 20.71 -8.91 -3.61
C THR A 139 21.59 -9.33 -2.44
N PHE A 140 21.54 -10.62 -2.05
CA PHE A 140 22.21 -11.12 -0.84
C PHE A 140 23.74 -11.06 -0.89
N ASP A 141 24.32 -10.90 -2.07
CA ASP A 141 25.76 -10.72 -2.23
C ASP A 141 26.25 -9.30 -1.89
N PHE A 142 25.36 -8.32 -1.68
CA PHE A 142 25.73 -6.97 -1.25
C PHE A 142 24.91 -6.40 -0.09
N CYS A 143 23.63 -6.76 0.08
CA CYS A 143 22.75 -6.04 1.02
C CYS A 143 23.16 -6.19 2.50
N PHE A 144 23.93 -7.23 2.84
CA PHE A 144 24.47 -7.47 4.18
C PHE A 144 25.94 -7.00 4.34
N GLU A 145 26.60 -6.55 3.27
CA GLU A 145 27.96 -6.00 3.36
C GLU A 145 27.97 -4.68 4.13
N GLY A 146 29.14 -4.31 4.67
CA GLY A 146 29.32 -3.11 5.47
C GLY A 146 28.77 -3.17 6.90
N ILE A 147 28.26 -4.33 7.34
CA ILE A 147 27.75 -4.53 8.71
C ILE A 147 28.63 -5.54 9.45
N PRO A 148 29.32 -5.15 10.53
CA PRO A 148 30.11 -6.07 11.35
C PRO A 148 29.26 -7.14 12.03
N LYS A 149 29.81 -8.35 12.20
CA LYS A 149 29.16 -9.41 12.96
C LYS A 149 28.83 -9.00 14.40
N GLY A 150 27.69 -9.44 14.92
CA GLY A 150 27.25 -9.11 16.28
C GLY A 150 26.81 -7.66 16.46
N SER A 151 26.56 -6.92 15.37
CA SER A 151 25.97 -5.58 15.45
C SER A 151 24.50 -5.67 15.89
N VAL A 152 24.03 -4.63 16.58
CA VAL A 152 22.58 -4.38 16.67
C VAL A 152 22.14 -3.87 15.31
N VAL A 153 21.04 -4.40 14.78
CA VAL A 153 20.49 -4.02 13.46
C VAL A 153 19.02 -3.62 13.56
N ALA A 154 18.53 -2.88 12.58
CA ALA A 154 17.12 -2.52 12.48
C ALA A 154 16.50 -3.02 11.16
N VAL A 155 15.27 -3.50 11.23
CA VAL A 155 14.43 -3.91 10.10
C VAL A 155 13.02 -3.36 10.28
N SER A 156 12.23 -3.32 9.20
CA SER A 156 10.83 -2.91 9.25
C SER A 156 9.95 -3.98 8.61
N THR A 157 8.92 -4.42 9.34
CA THR A 157 7.87 -5.29 8.80
C THR A 157 6.69 -4.49 8.22
N TYR A 158 6.70 -3.16 8.37
CA TYR A 158 5.56 -2.31 8.05
C TYR A 158 5.05 -2.48 6.61
N MET A 159 5.95 -2.45 5.63
CA MET A 159 5.60 -2.51 4.19
C MET A 159 5.44 -3.94 3.66
N VAL A 160 5.71 -4.96 4.47
CA VAL A 160 5.60 -6.37 4.08
C VAL A 160 4.40 -7.08 4.71
N GLN A 161 3.64 -6.37 5.55
CA GLN A 161 2.37 -6.86 6.09
C GLN A 161 1.22 -6.69 5.09
N GLU A 162 0.09 -7.35 5.37
CA GLU A 162 -1.12 -7.23 4.57
C GLU A 162 -1.69 -5.81 4.65
N HIS A 163 -1.95 -5.19 3.50
CA HIS A 163 -2.59 -3.87 3.39
C HIS A 163 -3.55 -3.85 2.20
N ASN A 164 -4.69 -3.19 2.31
CA ASN A 164 -5.54 -2.78 1.17
C ASN A 164 -5.74 -3.80 0.03
N HIS A 165 -6.35 -4.96 0.28
CA HIS A 165 -6.55 -6.07 -0.67
C HIS A 165 -5.26 -6.75 -1.17
N HIS A 166 -4.10 -6.41 -0.63
CA HIS A 166 -2.86 -7.10 -0.92
C HIS A 166 -2.53 -8.10 0.18
N SER A 167 -2.04 -9.27 -0.23
CA SER A 167 -1.43 -10.24 0.67
C SER A 167 -0.21 -9.63 1.37
N ASP A 168 0.21 -10.27 2.45
CA ASP A 168 1.54 -10.00 2.98
C ASP A 168 2.61 -10.41 1.96
N GLN A 169 3.83 -9.94 2.20
CA GLN A 169 5.02 -10.31 1.44
C GLN A 169 5.99 -11.08 2.35
N LYS A 170 5.44 -11.89 3.27
CA LYS A 170 6.16 -12.54 4.35
C LYS A 170 7.22 -13.50 3.85
N GLU A 171 6.93 -14.30 2.83
CA GLU A 171 7.87 -15.31 2.32
C GLU A 171 9.19 -14.65 1.88
N PHE A 172 9.08 -13.61 1.06
CA PHE A 172 10.20 -12.81 0.60
C PHE A 172 10.98 -12.20 1.77
N PHE A 173 10.28 -11.56 2.72
CA PHE A 173 10.91 -10.95 3.88
C PHE A 173 11.67 -11.98 4.71
N LEU A 174 11.06 -13.13 5.02
CA LEU A 174 11.68 -14.15 5.86
C LEU A 174 12.95 -14.77 5.24
N LYS A 175 13.02 -14.90 3.92
CA LYS A 175 14.24 -15.37 3.24
C LYS A 175 15.43 -14.44 3.48
N GLY A 176 15.25 -13.13 3.27
CA GLY A 176 16.31 -12.16 3.53
C GLY A 176 16.60 -11.98 5.01
N TYR A 177 15.59 -12.08 5.87
CA TYR A 177 15.76 -12.08 7.32
C TYR A 177 16.63 -13.26 7.80
N GLN A 178 16.38 -14.47 7.29
CA GLN A 178 17.18 -15.64 7.63
C GLN A 178 18.63 -15.51 7.13
N GLU A 179 18.84 -14.96 5.94
CA GLU A 179 20.20 -14.70 5.44
C GLU A 179 20.91 -13.61 6.26
N MET A 180 20.19 -12.55 6.68
CA MET A 180 20.69 -11.54 7.60
C MET A 180 21.23 -12.17 8.89
N LEU A 181 20.45 -13.07 9.50
CA LEU A 181 20.86 -13.79 10.72
C LEU A 181 22.17 -14.55 10.51
N LYS A 182 22.32 -15.26 9.38
CA LYS A 182 23.53 -16.04 9.07
C LYS A 182 24.77 -15.17 8.82
N ARG A 183 24.60 -14.02 8.17
CA ARG A 183 25.70 -13.16 7.75
C ARG A 183 26.20 -12.25 8.85
N ILE A 184 25.26 -11.63 9.56
CA ILE A 184 25.53 -10.58 10.55
C ILE A 184 25.56 -11.17 11.96
N GLU A 185 24.90 -12.30 12.22
CA GLU A 185 24.79 -12.87 13.57
C GLU A 185 24.42 -11.76 14.60
N PRO A 186 23.32 -11.02 14.37
CA PRO A 186 23.07 -9.78 15.09
C PRO A 186 22.88 -10.05 16.59
N ALA A 187 23.45 -9.17 17.41
CA ALA A 187 23.28 -9.28 18.86
C ALA A 187 21.82 -9.02 19.26
N LYS A 188 21.19 -8.01 18.62
CA LYS A 188 19.78 -7.66 18.79
C LYS A 188 19.22 -7.11 17.49
N ILE A 189 17.91 -7.24 17.32
CA ILE A 189 17.19 -6.83 16.13
C ILE A 189 16.06 -5.90 16.53
N ILE A 190 16.16 -4.63 16.17
CA ILE A 190 15.07 -3.66 16.32
C ILE A 190 14.10 -3.90 15.16
N CYS A 191 12.87 -4.33 15.48
CA CYS A 191 11.81 -4.51 14.49
C CYS A 191 10.82 -3.36 14.61
N TYR A 192 10.74 -2.54 13.56
CA TYR A 192 9.73 -1.48 13.45
C TYR A 192 8.44 -2.05 12.84
N SER A 193 7.33 -1.88 13.56
CA SER A 193 6.07 -2.60 13.35
C SER A 193 6.08 -4.06 13.85
N GLU A 194 4.92 -4.71 13.76
CA GLU A 194 4.64 -6.02 14.34
C GLU A 194 5.56 -7.11 13.73
N PRO A 195 6.36 -7.82 14.54
CA PRO A 195 7.19 -8.92 14.05
C PRO A 195 6.33 -10.08 13.54
N PHE A 196 6.81 -10.80 12.52
CA PHE A 196 6.21 -12.08 12.16
C PHE A 196 6.54 -13.14 13.22
N PRO A 197 5.62 -14.07 13.55
CA PRO A 197 5.87 -15.16 14.50
C PRO A 197 7.12 -16.00 14.18
N GLU A 198 7.48 -16.11 12.90
CA GLU A 198 8.62 -16.88 12.41
C GLU A 198 9.98 -16.16 12.55
N MET A 199 9.99 -14.88 12.97
CA MET A 199 11.24 -14.13 13.17
C MET A 199 11.98 -14.63 14.42
N GLN A 200 13.24 -15.03 14.25
CA GLN A 200 14.12 -15.58 15.28
C GLN A 200 15.18 -14.57 15.74
N GLY A 201 15.65 -14.71 16.98
CA GLY A 201 16.71 -13.87 17.56
C GLY A 201 16.20 -12.97 18.69
N GLU A 202 17.05 -12.10 19.22
CA GLU A 202 16.67 -11.14 20.26
C GLU A 202 15.98 -9.92 19.63
N ILE A 203 14.67 -9.98 19.49
CA ILE A 203 13.86 -8.96 18.83
C ILE A 203 13.39 -7.91 19.84
N ILE A 204 13.69 -6.64 19.55
CA ILE A 204 13.13 -5.47 20.21
C ILE A 204 12.02 -4.92 19.32
N HIS A 205 10.77 -5.22 19.67
CA HIS A 205 9.60 -4.69 18.96
C HIS A 205 9.42 -3.20 19.29
N VAL A 206 9.37 -2.38 18.24
CA VAL A 206 8.99 -0.97 18.30
C VAL A 206 7.65 -0.79 17.60
N ASP A 207 6.65 -0.43 18.40
CA ASP A 207 5.31 -0.10 17.91
C ASP A 207 5.34 1.14 17.01
N TYR A 208 4.78 0.98 15.80
CA TYR A 208 4.68 2.02 14.78
C TYR A 208 3.88 3.23 15.26
N GLU A 209 2.69 3.00 15.83
CA GLU A 209 1.78 4.05 16.26
C GLU A 209 2.37 4.84 17.43
N LEU A 210 2.96 4.17 18.41
CA LEU A 210 3.60 4.82 19.57
C LEU A 210 4.84 5.63 19.18
N SER A 211 5.50 5.24 18.09
CA SER A 211 6.59 6.01 17.48
C SER A 211 6.09 7.10 16.51
N GLY A 212 4.78 7.14 16.26
CA GLY A 212 4.11 8.13 15.43
C GLY A 212 3.98 9.51 16.08
N TRP A 213 3.82 10.53 15.24
CA TRP A 213 3.79 11.94 15.65
C TRP A 213 2.69 12.26 16.69
N LYS A 214 1.59 11.49 16.68
CA LYS A 214 0.45 11.63 17.61
C LYS A 214 0.85 11.39 19.08
N TYR A 215 1.92 10.63 19.33
CA TYR A 215 2.36 10.25 20.68
C TYR A 215 3.67 10.92 21.11
N GLN A 216 4.18 11.89 20.32
CA GLN A 216 5.40 12.66 20.64
C GLN A 216 5.30 13.53 21.91
N ARG A 217 4.10 13.74 22.47
CA ARG A 217 3.87 14.58 23.67
C ARG A 217 3.43 13.80 24.91
N LYS A 218 3.29 12.48 24.83
CA LYS A 218 2.84 11.65 25.94
C LYS A 218 4.04 11.11 26.71
N GLY A 219 4.11 11.41 28.02
CA GLY A 219 5.19 10.91 28.89
C GLY A 219 5.14 9.39 29.03
N ARG A 220 6.30 8.78 29.36
CA ARG A 220 6.47 7.33 29.54
C ARG A 220 5.40 6.70 30.44
N GLU A 221 4.89 7.44 31.41
CA GLU A 221 3.88 7.01 32.39
C GLU A 221 2.48 6.75 31.80
N SER A 222 2.17 7.28 30.61
CA SER A 222 0.86 7.07 29.96
C SER A 222 0.80 5.82 29.07
N LEU A 223 1.92 5.09 28.95
CA LEU A 223 2.04 3.87 28.15
C LEU A 223 1.88 2.66 29.07
N TYR A 224 0.64 2.32 29.43
CA TYR A 224 0.33 1.10 30.18
C TYR A 224 0.78 -0.13 29.37
N ARG A 225 1.91 -0.71 29.79
CA ARG A 225 2.38 -2.02 29.35
C ARG A 225 1.63 -3.08 30.16
N LYS A 226 0.65 -3.75 29.55
CA LYS A 226 0.08 -4.96 30.12
C LYS A 226 0.69 -6.16 29.40
N ARG A 227 1.57 -6.87 30.10
CA ARG A 227 2.05 -8.18 29.64
C ARG A 227 1.03 -9.21 30.08
N THR A 228 0.47 -9.97 29.15
CA THR A 228 -0.14 -11.27 29.47
C THR A 228 -0.17 -12.15 28.23
N ASN A 229 0.03 -13.44 28.48
CA ASN A 229 -0.05 -14.54 27.51
C ASN A 229 -1.26 -14.41 26.58
N ASP A 230 -0.98 -14.66 25.30
CA ASP A 230 -1.88 -14.77 24.15
C ASP A 230 -2.73 -13.54 23.80
N THR A 231 -2.11 -12.70 22.95
CA THR A 231 -2.72 -11.87 21.91
C THR A 231 -3.64 -10.73 22.36
N MET A 232 -3.15 -9.50 22.20
CA MET A 232 -3.97 -8.31 22.03
C MET A 232 -3.67 -7.68 20.67
N VAL A 233 -4.48 -8.02 19.67
CA VAL A 233 -4.50 -7.31 18.38
C VAL A 233 -5.29 -6.03 18.60
N TYR A 234 -4.61 -4.89 18.56
CA TYR A 234 -5.28 -3.62 18.28
C TYR A 234 -5.42 -3.51 16.76
N LYS A 235 -6.66 -3.63 16.26
CA LYS A 235 -7.00 -3.17 14.92
C LYS A 235 -7.01 -1.65 14.97
N THR A 236 -5.84 -1.03 14.81
CA THR A 236 -5.71 0.43 14.85
C THR A 236 -6.00 1.00 13.48
N THR A 237 -6.79 2.08 13.50
CA THR A 237 -7.49 2.75 12.41
C THR A 237 -6.66 3.03 11.15
N ILE A 238 -7.37 3.01 10.02
CA ILE A 238 -6.96 3.39 8.67
C ILE A 238 -6.22 4.73 8.64
N GLN A 239 -5.16 4.78 7.83
CA GLN A 239 -4.33 5.95 7.60
C GLN A 239 -5.11 7.11 6.94
N PRO A 240 -4.66 8.37 7.13
CA PRO A 240 -4.98 9.45 6.20
C PRO A 240 -4.08 9.31 4.97
N ASP A 241 -4.63 8.78 3.89
CA ASP A 241 -3.96 8.53 2.61
C ASP A 241 -3.92 9.79 1.73
N ASP A 242 -3.55 10.93 2.30
CA ASP A 242 -3.38 12.14 1.49
C ASP A 242 -2.07 12.06 0.70
N PHE A 243 -2.22 11.96 -0.63
CA PHE A 243 -1.34 12.43 -1.70
C PHE A 243 -0.46 11.39 -2.48
N TRP A 244 -0.96 11.10 -3.70
CA TRP A 244 -0.34 10.61 -4.95
C TRP A 244 0.24 9.18 -5.08
N MET A 245 -0.43 8.36 -5.90
CA MET A 245 -0.02 7.92 -7.26
C MET A 245 1.48 7.98 -7.66
N THR A 246 2.42 7.61 -6.78
CA THR A 246 3.84 7.48 -7.15
C THR A 246 4.58 6.57 -6.16
N VAL A 247 5.01 5.39 -6.63
CA VAL A 247 6.08 4.52 -6.07
C VAL A 247 6.15 4.54 -4.53
N TYR A 248 5.47 3.59 -3.87
CA TYR A 248 5.53 3.43 -2.42
C TYR A 248 6.97 3.24 -1.95
N LYS A 249 7.59 4.30 -1.39
CA LYS A 249 8.99 4.26 -0.97
C LYS A 249 9.21 3.41 0.30
N GLY A 250 9.54 2.12 0.15
CA GLY A 250 9.95 1.14 1.17
C GLY A 250 10.63 -0.14 0.64
N THR A 251 10.32 -1.30 1.24
CA THR A 251 10.80 -2.65 0.89
C THR A 251 9.65 -3.53 0.35
N GLY A 252 9.98 -4.66 -0.28
CA GLY A 252 9.00 -5.57 -0.90
C GLY A 252 8.72 -5.23 -2.37
N SER A 253 7.59 -5.65 -2.91
CA SER A 253 7.12 -5.22 -4.22
C SER A 253 6.69 -3.75 -4.17
N ALA A 254 7.06 -2.98 -5.20
CA ALA A 254 6.58 -1.62 -5.41
C ALA A 254 5.05 -1.56 -5.60
N TYR A 255 4.45 -2.69 -5.95
CA TYR A 255 3.03 -2.89 -6.21
C TYR A 255 2.27 -3.48 -5.02
N GLY A 256 2.97 -3.82 -3.92
CA GLY A 256 2.40 -4.55 -2.79
C GLY A 256 2.31 -6.06 -3.05
N GLY A 257 1.78 -6.80 -2.07
CA GLY A 257 1.50 -8.23 -2.25
C GLY A 257 0.44 -8.49 -3.32
N GLN A 258 0.30 -9.76 -3.70
CA GLN A 258 -0.71 -10.16 -4.69
C GLN A 258 -2.11 -9.83 -4.17
N TRP A 259 -3.03 -9.50 -5.08
CA TRP A 259 -4.40 -9.24 -4.69
C TRP A 259 -5.03 -10.45 -4.00
N LYS A 260 -5.84 -10.18 -2.98
CA LYS A 260 -6.69 -11.18 -2.32
C LYS A 260 -8.07 -10.61 -1.97
N PRO A 261 -9.10 -11.47 -1.93
CA PRO A 261 -10.42 -11.09 -1.42
C PRO A 261 -10.34 -10.52 0.00
N LYS A 262 -11.07 -9.42 0.25
CA LYS A 262 -11.14 -8.78 1.58
C LYS A 262 -12.55 -8.81 2.16
N LYS A 263 -13.57 -8.69 1.31
CA LYS A 263 -15.00 -8.85 1.65
C LYS A 263 -15.57 -10.10 0.96
N SER A 264 -16.67 -10.63 1.48
CA SER A 264 -17.25 -11.90 1.00
C SER A 264 -17.57 -11.90 -0.49
N ASP A 265 -18.00 -10.76 -1.03
CA ASP A 265 -18.33 -10.64 -2.45
C ASP A 265 -17.09 -10.69 -3.36
N ASP A 266 -15.90 -10.33 -2.87
CA ASP A 266 -14.65 -10.43 -3.63
C ASP A 266 -14.26 -11.89 -3.90
N GLU A 267 -14.73 -12.83 -3.07
CA GLU A 267 -14.45 -14.25 -3.25
C GLU A 267 -14.97 -14.77 -4.60
N ARG A 268 -15.89 -14.04 -5.25
CA ARG A 268 -16.36 -14.36 -6.59
C ARG A 268 -15.26 -14.28 -7.64
N PHE A 269 -14.20 -13.52 -7.41
CA PHE A 269 -13.12 -13.32 -8.39
C PHE A 269 -12.14 -14.48 -8.53
N LEU A 270 -12.14 -15.42 -7.60
CA LEU A 270 -11.24 -16.58 -7.57
C LEU A 270 -12.03 -17.88 -7.41
N GLY A 271 -11.73 -18.93 -8.17
CA GLY A 271 -12.46 -20.19 -8.07
C GLY A 271 -11.84 -21.33 -8.86
N LYS A 272 -12.63 -22.38 -9.12
CA LYS A 272 -12.18 -23.51 -9.94
C LYS A 272 -12.35 -23.20 -11.43
N PRO A 273 -11.42 -23.63 -12.29
CA PRO A 273 -11.59 -23.50 -13.74
C PRO A 273 -12.95 -24.02 -14.22
N GLY A 274 -13.66 -23.19 -14.98
CA GLY A 274 -14.98 -23.52 -15.51
C GLY A 274 -16.17 -23.34 -14.56
N GLU A 275 -15.93 -22.86 -13.34
CA GLU A 275 -16.97 -22.47 -12.39
C GLU A 275 -17.68 -21.19 -12.84
N ILE A 276 -18.99 -21.13 -12.60
CA ILE A 276 -19.77 -19.90 -12.70
C ILE A 276 -20.33 -19.61 -11.31
N LYS A 277 -19.94 -18.49 -10.73
CA LYS A 277 -20.43 -18.06 -9.43
C LYS A 277 -21.62 -17.15 -9.58
N VAL A 278 -22.59 -17.29 -8.68
CA VAL A 278 -23.79 -16.44 -8.61
C VAL A 278 -23.71 -15.63 -7.32
N THR A 279 -23.68 -14.31 -7.45
CA THR A 279 -23.76 -13.37 -6.33
C THR A 279 -24.96 -12.45 -6.52
N TYR A 280 -25.38 -11.83 -5.41
CA TYR A 280 -26.42 -10.82 -5.38
C TYR A 280 -25.92 -9.65 -4.54
N ASP A 281 -26.05 -8.42 -5.03
CA ASP A 281 -25.81 -7.27 -4.17
C ASP A 281 -27.01 -6.95 -3.27
N LYS A 282 -26.88 -5.88 -2.49
CA LYS A 282 -27.90 -5.45 -1.53
C LYS A 282 -29.22 -5.04 -2.17
N ASN A 283 -29.20 -4.65 -3.45
CA ASN A 283 -30.41 -4.32 -4.19
C ASN A 283 -31.10 -5.60 -4.72
N GLY A 284 -30.52 -6.77 -4.49
CA GLY A 284 -30.98 -8.05 -5.03
C GLY A 284 -30.56 -8.25 -6.48
N GLU A 285 -29.64 -7.43 -7.00
CA GLU A 285 -29.22 -7.51 -8.38
C GLU A 285 -28.22 -8.66 -8.54
N LYS A 286 -28.52 -9.53 -9.50
CA LYS A 286 -27.76 -10.75 -9.73
C LYS A 286 -26.49 -10.46 -10.54
N ARG A 287 -25.39 -11.10 -10.17
CA ARG A 287 -24.19 -11.21 -11.01
C ARG A 287 -23.84 -12.67 -11.28
N LEU A 288 -23.36 -12.94 -12.49
CA LEU A 288 -22.74 -14.22 -12.86
C LEU A 288 -21.26 -14.01 -13.14
N THR A 289 -20.40 -14.68 -12.39
CA THR A 289 -18.95 -14.51 -12.48
C THR A 289 -18.30 -15.78 -13.03
N LYS A 290 -17.67 -15.70 -14.20
CA LYS A 290 -17.09 -16.85 -14.91
C LYS A 290 -15.60 -16.99 -14.63
N ILE A 291 -15.19 -18.15 -14.11
CA ILE A 291 -13.79 -18.46 -13.78
C ILE A 291 -13.05 -19.08 -14.97
N GLY A 292 -11.91 -18.51 -15.31
CA GLY A 292 -11.00 -18.94 -16.37
C GLY A 292 -10.14 -20.16 -16.00
N ALA A 293 -9.29 -20.57 -16.94
CA ALA A 293 -8.45 -21.76 -16.79
C ALA A 293 -7.41 -21.66 -15.67
N ASP A 294 -7.01 -20.44 -15.30
CA ASP A 294 -6.04 -20.13 -14.25
C ASP A 294 -6.69 -19.91 -12.86
N GLY A 295 -8.00 -20.13 -12.75
CA GLY A 295 -8.73 -19.96 -11.50
C GLY A 295 -9.14 -18.51 -11.19
N ARG A 296 -8.89 -17.55 -12.10
CA ARG A 296 -9.31 -16.16 -11.96
C ARG A 296 -10.51 -15.84 -12.84
N THR A 297 -11.32 -14.86 -12.45
CA THR A 297 -12.47 -14.43 -13.26
C THR A 297 -12.03 -13.86 -14.60
N VAL A 298 -12.68 -14.28 -15.69
CA VAL A 298 -12.42 -13.75 -17.04
C VAL A 298 -13.56 -12.88 -17.55
N LYS A 299 -14.75 -13.03 -16.97
CA LYS A 299 -15.96 -12.32 -17.40
C LYS A 299 -16.99 -12.29 -16.28
N GLU A 300 -17.65 -11.17 -16.11
CA GLU A 300 -18.81 -11.01 -15.22
C GLU A 300 -20.03 -10.58 -16.04
N ARG A 301 -21.23 -11.05 -15.70
CA ARG A 301 -22.49 -10.60 -16.28
C ARG A 301 -23.36 -10.00 -15.20
N HIS A 302 -23.76 -8.76 -15.40
CA HIS A 302 -24.65 -8.03 -14.51
C HIS A 302 -26.10 -8.14 -15.02
N PHE A 303 -27.03 -8.30 -14.08
CA PHE A 303 -28.47 -8.27 -14.32
C PHE A 303 -29.08 -7.01 -13.68
N SER A 304 -28.49 -5.87 -14.02
CA SER A 304 -28.82 -4.56 -13.45
C SER A 304 -28.74 -3.48 -14.52
N TYR A 305 -29.47 -2.39 -14.30
CA TYR A 305 -29.33 -1.15 -15.03
C TYR A 305 -28.49 -0.11 -14.28
N HIS A 306 -28.10 -0.36 -13.03
CA HIS A 306 -27.47 0.61 -12.11
C HIS A 306 -28.18 1.97 -12.12
N ASN A 307 -29.50 1.94 -12.32
CA ASN A 307 -30.37 3.11 -12.45
C ASN A 307 -29.93 4.07 -13.59
N LYS A 308 -29.41 3.49 -14.69
CA LYS A 308 -28.91 4.13 -15.92
C LYS A 308 -29.21 3.30 -17.18
N GLU A 309 -30.49 3.06 -17.48
CA GLU A 309 -30.93 2.22 -18.62
C GLU A 309 -30.39 2.71 -20.00
N TRP A 310 -30.02 3.98 -20.12
CA TRP A 310 -29.46 4.55 -21.36
C TRP A 310 -27.95 4.28 -21.55
N CYS A 311 -27.23 3.82 -20.52
CA CYS A 311 -25.78 3.61 -20.58
C CYS A 311 -25.40 2.18 -21.00
N HIS A 312 -26.23 1.17 -20.70
CA HIS A 312 -25.97 -0.23 -21.04
C HIS A 312 -27.24 -1.09 -21.05
N THR A 313 -27.18 -2.25 -21.71
CA THR A 313 -28.30 -3.22 -21.76
C THR A 313 -28.41 -4.03 -20.47
N ASN A 314 -29.55 -4.69 -20.26
CA ASN A 314 -29.70 -5.69 -19.20
C ASN A 314 -30.15 -7.05 -19.78
N PRO A 315 -29.35 -8.11 -19.61
CA PRO A 315 -28.03 -8.12 -18.97
C PRO A 315 -26.93 -7.50 -19.87
N HIS A 316 -25.78 -7.21 -19.29
CA HIS A 316 -24.54 -6.84 -19.99
C HIS A 316 -23.35 -7.60 -19.39
N ASP A 317 -22.27 -7.73 -20.15
CA ASP A 317 -21.04 -8.40 -19.69
C ASP A 317 -19.90 -7.39 -19.46
N HIS A 318 -19.02 -7.69 -18.54
CA HIS A 318 -17.69 -7.07 -18.39
C HIS A 318 -16.62 -8.13 -18.59
N ILE A 319 -15.60 -7.83 -19.39
CA ILE A 319 -14.36 -8.63 -19.39
C ILE A 319 -13.58 -8.26 -18.14
N ILE A 320 -13.04 -9.24 -17.42
CA ILE A 320 -12.19 -8.98 -16.25
C ILE A 320 -10.74 -9.24 -16.63
N LEU A 321 -9.94 -8.19 -16.67
CA LEU A 321 -8.51 -8.27 -16.93
C LEU A 321 -7.71 -8.38 -15.62
N TRP A 322 -6.50 -8.93 -15.72
CA TRP A 322 -5.59 -9.16 -14.59
C TRP A 322 -4.14 -8.81 -14.93
N ASP A 323 -3.89 -8.29 -16.14
CA ASP A 323 -2.57 -7.93 -16.68
C ASP A 323 -2.07 -6.57 -16.18
N ASN A 324 -2.53 -6.16 -15.00
CA ASN A 324 -1.96 -5.03 -14.28
C ASN A 324 -0.83 -5.49 -13.33
N PRO A 325 0.18 -4.65 -13.04
CA PRO A 325 1.33 -5.03 -12.22
C PRO A 325 1.02 -5.49 -10.78
N ILE A 326 -0.21 -5.24 -10.32
CA ILE A 326 -0.69 -5.54 -8.97
C ILE A 326 -1.47 -6.89 -8.94
N GLY A 327 -1.84 -7.43 -10.09
CA GLY A 327 -2.63 -8.65 -10.19
C GLY A 327 -4.06 -8.50 -9.65
N HIS A 328 -4.67 -7.33 -9.83
CA HIS A 328 -6.03 -7.00 -9.41
C HIS A 328 -7.09 -7.35 -10.47
N PRO A 329 -8.34 -7.72 -10.12
CA PRO A 329 -9.43 -7.78 -11.10
C PRO A 329 -9.79 -6.39 -11.65
N ASP A 330 -9.72 -6.22 -12.96
CA ASP A 330 -10.02 -4.95 -13.66
C ASP A 330 -11.22 -5.13 -14.62
N PRO A 331 -12.45 -4.80 -14.19
CA PRO A 331 -13.64 -4.87 -15.04
C PRO A 331 -13.57 -3.85 -16.18
N GLN A 332 -13.55 -4.32 -17.41
CA GLN A 332 -13.58 -3.46 -18.59
C GLN A 332 -14.99 -2.93 -18.86
N GLY A 333 -15.12 -1.93 -19.73
CA GLY A 333 -16.41 -1.33 -20.07
C GLY A 333 -17.49 -2.33 -20.52
N PRO A 334 -18.77 -1.96 -20.39
CA PRO A 334 -19.90 -2.87 -20.60
C PRO A 334 -19.99 -3.32 -22.07
N ILE A 335 -20.18 -4.62 -22.26
CA ILE A 335 -20.53 -5.25 -23.54
C ILE A 335 -22.04 -5.39 -23.58
N ASN A 336 -22.65 -4.62 -24.48
CA ASN A 336 -24.10 -4.49 -24.62
C ASN A 336 -24.68 -5.49 -25.63
N TYR A 337 -25.90 -5.95 -25.34
CA TYR A 337 -26.64 -6.96 -26.11
C TYR A 337 -28.06 -6.48 -26.44
N PRO A 338 -28.22 -5.52 -27.37
CA PRO A 338 -29.54 -4.97 -27.72
C PRO A 338 -30.49 -6.05 -28.29
N ASP A 339 -29.94 -7.09 -28.92
CA ASP A 339 -30.68 -8.20 -29.51
C ASP A 339 -30.75 -9.45 -28.59
N GLY A 340 -30.42 -9.29 -27.31
CA GLY A 340 -30.43 -10.36 -26.31
C GLY A 340 -29.04 -10.97 -26.07
N ALA A 341 -28.73 -11.23 -24.80
CA ALA A 341 -27.42 -11.72 -24.41
C ALA A 341 -27.21 -13.20 -24.73
N PRO A 342 -26.00 -13.60 -25.17
CA PRO A 342 -25.68 -15.00 -25.44
C PRO A 342 -25.69 -15.83 -24.16
N GLU A 343 -25.81 -17.16 -24.26
CA GLU A 343 -25.73 -18.03 -23.08
C GLU A 343 -24.41 -17.84 -22.31
N PHE A 344 -24.52 -17.68 -20.98
CA PHE A 344 -23.36 -17.54 -20.10
C PHE A 344 -22.86 -18.94 -19.70
N LYS A 345 -22.14 -19.62 -20.62
CA LYS A 345 -21.61 -20.98 -20.44
C LYS A 345 -20.09 -21.04 -20.51
N TYR A 346 -19.50 -22.08 -19.91
CA TYR A 346 -18.09 -22.48 -20.03
C TYR A 346 -18.01 -23.88 -20.67
N TYR A 347 -17.07 -24.09 -21.59
CA TYR A 347 -16.77 -25.39 -22.20
C TYR A 347 -15.36 -25.83 -21.76
N LEU A 348 -15.26 -26.95 -21.03
CA LEU A 348 -13.99 -27.57 -20.61
C LEU A 348 -13.61 -28.68 -21.61
N GLY A 349 -13.00 -28.31 -22.75
CA GLY A 349 -12.51 -29.28 -23.75
C GLY A 349 -13.62 -30.08 -24.47
N ASP A 350 -13.27 -31.28 -24.95
CA ASP A 350 -14.12 -32.13 -25.81
C ASP A 350 -15.16 -32.97 -25.05
N GLU A 351 -15.20 -32.90 -23.71
CA GLU A 351 -16.22 -33.56 -22.89
C GLU A 351 -17.28 -32.55 -22.43
N TYR A 352 -18.56 -32.90 -22.61
CA TYR A 352 -19.74 -32.10 -22.23
C TYR A 352 -19.83 -31.88 -20.71
N GLY A 353 -19.00 -31.00 -20.16
CA GLY A 353 -19.09 -30.52 -18.78
C GLY A 353 -19.98 -29.28 -18.71
N MET A 354 -21.20 -29.42 -18.21
CA MET A 354 -22.06 -28.27 -17.88
C MET A 354 -21.38 -27.38 -16.82
N SER A 355 -21.48 -26.06 -16.97
CA SER A 355 -20.91 -25.12 -16.00
C SER A 355 -21.46 -25.37 -14.60
N LYS A 356 -20.57 -25.52 -13.62
CA LYS A 356 -20.98 -25.69 -12.23
C LYS A 356 -21.33 -24.34 -11.64
N PHE A 357 -22.61 -24.17 -11.29
CA PHE A 357 -23.08 -22.97 -10.60
C PHE A 357 -22.82 -23.09 -9.11
N THR A 358 -22.12 -22.11 -8.55
CA THR A 358 -21.90 -21.98 -7.10
C THR A 358 -22.54 -20.68 -6.65
N VAL A 359 -23.49 -20.74 -5.72
CA VAL A 359 -24.06 -19.55 -5.09
C VAL A 359 -23.16 -19.14 -3.93
N ILE A 360 -22.69 -17.90 -3.94
CA ILE A 360 -22.02 -17.31 -2.78
C ILE A 360 -23.10 -16.65 -1.93
N ASN A 361 -23.35 -17.21 -0.75
CA ASN A 361 -24.32 -16.68 0.21
C ASN A 361 -23.64 -15.63 1.09
N GLY A 362 -23.64 -14.38 0.64
CA GLY A 362 -23.16 -13.24 1.40
C GLY A 362 -23.27 -11.96 0.59
N SER A 363 -24.03 -10.99 1.08
CA SER A 363 -23.97 -9.61 0.61
C SER A 363 -23.05 -8.84 1.56
N ASN A 364 -22.20 -7.97 1.04
CA ASN A 364 -21.43 -7.03 1.85
C ASN A 364 -22.37 -6.25 2.80
N SER A 365 -21.88 -5.75 3.93
CA SER A 365 -22.58 -4.74 4.73
C SER A 365 -22.30 -3.33 4.19
N PHE A 366 -23.03 -2.31 4.66
CA PHE A 366 -22.70 -0.92 4.31
C PHE A 366 -21.28 -0.52 4.74
N GLU A 367 -20.81 -1.05 5.89
CA GLU A 367 -19.45 -0.76 6.37
C GLU A 367 -18.37 -1.51 5.59
N ASP A 368 -18.69 -2.64 4.95
CA ASP A 368 -17.76 -3.35 4.07
C ASP A 368 -17.54 -2.59 2.75
N ASP A 369 -18.60 -1.98 2.21
CA ASP A 369 -18.53 -1.20 0.96
C ASP A 369 -18.09 0.25 1.17
N ARG A 370 -18.10 0.76 2.40
CA ARG A 370 -17.71 2.13 2.71
C ARG A 370 -16.25 2.39 2.34
N PHE A 371 -16.01 3.47 1.58
CA PHE A 371 -14.68 4.02 1.40
C PHE A 371 -14.18 4.65 2.70
N LYS A 372 -13.04 4.19 3.19
CA LYS A 372 -12.44 4.72 4.42
C LYS A 372 -11.52 5.91 4.14
N THR A 373 -10.98 5.97 2.93
CA THR A 373 -10.12 7.07 2.47
C THR A 373 -10.46 7.47 1.03
N ILE A 374 -10.05 8.68 0.65
CA ILE A 374 -10.14 9.15 -0.74
C ILE A 374 -9.27 8.26 -1.64
N SER A 375 -8.14 7.77 -1.17
CA SER A 375 -7.27 6.87 -1.93
C SER A 375 -7.95 5.53 -2.23
N GLU A 376 -8.72 4.94 -1.30
CA GLU A 376 -9.52 3.74 -1.60
C GLU A 376 -10.53 4.01 -2.74
N PHE A 377 -11.13 5.20 -2.77
CA PHE A 377 -12.03 5.62 -3.84
C PHE A 377 -11.30 5.81 -5.17
N GLN A 378 -10.21 6.58 -5.19
CA GLN A 378 -9.41 6.80 -6.39
C GLN A 378 -8.90 5.49 -6.98
N TRP A 379 -8.55 4.52 -6.11
CA TRP A 379 -8.10 3.21 -6.51
C TRP A 379 -9.24 2.38 -7.14
N CYS A 380 -10.43 2.39 -6.53
CA CYS A 380 -11.63 1.79 -7.12
C CYS A 380 -11.90 2.36 -8.52
N MET A 381 -11.82 3.68 -8.69
CA MET A 381 -12.00 4.35 -9.99
C MET A 381 -10.94 3.99 -11.03
N LYS A 382 -9.67 3.89 -10.61
CA LYS A 382 -8.55 3.53 -11.48
C LYS A 382 -8.70 2.15 -12.10
N PHE A 383 -9.33 1.22 -11.39
CA PHE A 383 -9.62 -0.14 -11.85
C PHE A 383 -11.08 -0.28 -12.28
N HIS A 384 -11.70 0.82 -12.75
CA HIS A 384 -13.03 0.80 -13.34
C HIS A 384 -14.14 0.25 -12.44
N GLY A 385 -14.00 0.45 -11.13
CA GLY A 385 -15.02 0.09 -10.15
C GLY A 385 -16.31 0.89 -10.37
N GLU A 386 -17.42 0.19 -10.40
CA GLU A 386 -18.77 0.77 -10.45
C GLU A 386 -19.25 0.96 -9.02
N VAL A 387 -19.88 2.10 -8.74
CA VAL A 387 -20.24 2.50 -7.38
C VAL A 387 -21.65 3.09 -7.37
N GLU A 388 -22.48 2.61 -6.46
CA GLU A 388 -23.75 3.26 -6.11
C GLU A 388 -23.72 3.72 -4.66
N PHE A 389 -24.05 4.99 -4.40
CA PHE A 389 -24.04 5.55 -3.06
C PHE A 389 -25.15 6.58 -2.85
N GLU A 390 -25.45 6.83 -1.58
CA GLU A 390 -26.44 7.79 -1.13
C GLU A 390 -25.81 8.90 -0.30
N TRP A 391 -26.19 10.15 -0.60
CA TRP A 391 -25.84 11.31 0.19
C TRP A 391 -27.02 12.30 0.24
N LYS A 392 -27.34 12.78 1.46
CA LYS A 392 -28.44 13.74 1.71
C LYS A 392 -29.78 13.34 1.05
N GLY A 393 -30.11 12.05 1.04
CA GLY A 393 -31.37 11.52 0.51
C GLY A 393 -31.45 11.50 -1.03
N LYS A 394 -30.31 11.57 -1.73
CA LYS A 394 -30.21 11.37 -3.18
C LYS A 394 -29.30 10.17 -3.48
N SER A 395 -29.68 9.39 -4.50
CA SER A 395 -28.83 8.32 -5.05
C SER A 395 -27.89 8.87 -6.12
N TYR A 396 -26.66 8.37 -6.15
CA TYR A 396 -25.64 8.66 -7.15
C TYR A 396 -25.01 7.36 -7.65
N SER A 397 -24.68 7.34 -8.94
CA SER A 397 -24.11 6.18 -9.63
C SER A 397 -22.89 6.58 -10.46
N ILE A 398 -21.79 5.82 -10.29
CA ILE A 398 -20.55 5.95 -11.03
C ILE A 398 -20.34 4.71 -11.89
N THR A 399 -20.12 4.93 -13.19
CA THR A 399 -19.91 3.87 -14.20
C THR A 399 -18.77 4.26 -15.15
N HIS A 400 -18.29 3.32 -15.97
CA HIS A 400 -17.16 3.53 -16.89
C HIS A 400 -17.50 3.38 -18.39
N PRO A 401 -18.55 4.05 -18.91
CA PRO A 401 -18.88 4.00 -20.33
C PRO A 401 -17.76 4.62 -21.18
N GLU A 402 -17.50 4.02 -22.35
CA GLU A 402 -16.48 4.48 -23.31
C GLU A 402 -15.06 4.61 -22.71
N GLY A 403 -14.78 3.91 -21.61
CA GLY A 403 -13.49 3.96 -20.90
C GLY A 403 -13.27 5.26 -20.12
N ARG A 404 -14.32 6.05 -19.88
CA ARG A 404 -14.30 7.30 -19.10
C ARG A 404 -15.17 7.16 -17.87
N ILE A 405 -14.89 7.94 -16.84
CA ILE A 405 -15.64 7.90 -15.58
C ILE A 405 -16.85 8.82 -15.71
N ASN A 406 -18.06 8.27 -15.61
CA ASN A 406 -19.30 9.03 -15.58
C ASN A 406 -19.92 8.96 -14.19
N ILE A 407 -20.09 10.11 -13.54
CA ILE A 407 -20.84 10.26 -12.28
C ILE A 407 -22.11 11.06 -12.52
N GLY A 408 -23.21 10.61 -11.91
CA GLY A 408 -24.52 11.24 -12.02
C GLY A 408 -25.48 10.80 -10.92
N GLU A 409 -26.67 11.39 -10.89
CA GLU A 409 -27.76 10.88 -10.05
C GLU A 409 -28.23 9.50 -10.56
N GLY A 410 -28.42 8.54 -9.66
CA GLY A 410 -29.06 7.26 -10.01
C GLY A 410 -30.56 7.48 -10.18
N CYS A 411 -31.13 7.11 -11.33
CA CYS A 411 -32.53 7.41 -11.65
C CYS A 411 -33.31 6.24 -12.27
N TYR A 412 -34.64 6.32 -12.22
CA TYR A 412 -35.55 5.42 -12.92
C TYR A 412 -36.42 6.22 -13.88
N GLU A 413 -36.84 5.59 -14.98
CA GLU A 413 -37.79 6.20 -15.93
C GLU A 413 -39.24 5.95 -15.49
N LYS A 414 -40.07 6.98 -15.60
CA LYS A 414 -41.52 6.89 -15.49
C LYS A 414 -42.17 7.90 -16.42
N ASP A 415 -43.06 7.43 -17.29
CA ASP A 415 -43.82 8.27 -18.22
C ASP A 415 -42.93 9.15 -19.13
N GLY A 416 -41.76 8.64 -19.56
CA GLY A 416 -40.80 9.36 -20.41
C GLY A 416 -39.97 10.42 -19.68
N LYS A 417 -40.03 10.47 -18.34
CA LYS A 417 -39.23 11.34 -17.49
C LYS A 417 -38.40 10.51 -16.52
N TYR A 418 -37.27 11.03 -16.09
CA TYR A 418 -36.39 10.35 -15.16
C TYR A 418 -36.47 10.99 -13.78
N TYR A 419 -36.36 10.16 -12.75
CA TYR A 419 -36.47 10.58 -11.35
C TYR A 419 -35.38 9.93 -10.52
N ASN A 420 -34.77 10.68 -9.60
CA ASN A 420 -33.81 10.11 -8.66
C ASN A 420 -34.46 8.97 -7.87
N VAL A 421 -33.75 7.86 -7.70
CA VAL A 421 -34.26 6.63 -7.07
C VAL A 421 -34.68 6.84 -5.61
N ILE A 422 -34.01 7.75 -4.90
CA ILE A 422 -34.27 7.99 -3.47
C ILE A 422 -35.12 9.24 -3.26
N SER A 423 -34.76 10.38 -3.87
CA SER A 423 -35.50 11.63 -3.63
C SER A 423 -36.78 11.75 -4.46
N HIS A 424 -36.96 10.92 -5.49
CA HIS A 424 -38.05 11.01 -6.47
C HIS A 424 -38.20 12.38 -7.14
N THR A 425 -37.12 13.16 -7.14
CA THR A 425 -37.06 14.44 -7.86
C THR A 425 -36.76 14.20 -9.32
N GLU A 426 -37.43 14.94 -10.20
CA GLU A 426 -37.16 14.89 -11.65
C GLU A 426 -35.70 15.25 -11.92
N TYR A 427 -35.05 14.46 -12.76
CA TYR A 427 -33.66 14.56 -13.15
C TYR A 427 -33.57 14.26 -14.65
N THR A 428 -32.65 14.87 -15.37
CA THR A 428 -32.47 14.63 -16.80
C THR A 428 -31.12 13.94 -17.02
N PRO A 429 -31.09 12.65 -17.41
CA PRO A 429 -29.87 11.94 -17.75
C PRO A 429 -28.95 12.70 -18.69
N GLY A 430 -27.69 12.83 -18.30
CA GLY A 430 -26.68 13.58 -19.06
C GLY A 430 -26.71 15.10 -18.85
N GLU A 431 -27.81 15.68 -18.36
CA GLU A 431 -27.84 17.07 -17.86
C GLU A 431 -27.51 17.08 -16.36
N GLY A 432 -26.28 17.50 -16.04
CA GLY A 432 -25.78 17.53 -14.67
C GLY A 432 -24.90 16.34 -14.29
N ASP A 433 -24.65 15.42 -15.22
CA ASP A 433 -23.58 14.43 -15.11
C ASP A 433 -22.21 15.05 -15.32
N LEU A 434 -21.19 14.41 -14.74
CA LEU A 434 -19.80 14.76 -14.96
C LEU A 434 -19.04 13.59 -15.58
N TRP A 435 -18.27 13.90 -16.61
CA TRP A 435 -17.41 12.96 -17.31
C TRP A 435 -15.95 13.32 -17.03
N GLY A 436 -15.26 12.45 -16.30
CA GLY A 436 -13.86 12.58 -15.97
C GLY A 436 -13.00 11.52 -16.66
N ASP A 437 -11.72 11.83 -16.85
CA ASP A 437 -10.73 10.87 -17.31
C ASP A 437 -9.96 10.25 -16.12
N THR A 438 -10.05 10.90 -14.95
CA THR A 438 -9.42 10.48 -13.71
C THR A 438 -10.38 10.61 -12.53
N ALA A 439 -10.06 9.93 -11.42
CA ALA A 439 -10.82 10.05 -10.18
C ALA A 439 -10.85 11.50 -9.64
N ASP A 440 -9.78 12.27 -9.85
CA ASP A 440 -9.69 13.66 -9.41
C ASP A 440 -10.67 14.56 -10.16
N ASP A 441 -10.94 14.28 -11.43
CA ASP A 441 -11.92 15.03 -12.21
C ASP A 441 -13.31 14.91 -11.59
N ILE A 442 -13.70 13.69 -11.18
CA ILE A 442 -15.03 13.44 -10.61
C ILE A 442 -15.15 13.76 -9.12
N LEU A 443 -14.04 13.90 -8.40
CA LEU A 443 -14.01 14.30 -6.98
C LEU A 443 -14.55 15.72 -6.76
N GLU A 444 -14.59 16.54 -7.82
CA GLU A 444 -15.17 17.89 -7.80
C GLU A 444 -16.68 17.92 -8.12
N PHE A 445 -17.31 16.75 -8.30
CA PHE A 445 -18.75 16.64 -8.52
C PHE A 445 -19.56 17.15 -7.32
N ASP A 446 -20.68 17.83 -7.60
CA ASP A 446 -21.60 18.28 -6.55
C ASP A 446 -22.57 17.15 -6.17
N VAL A 447 -22.57 16.80 -4.89
CA VAL A 447 -23.49 15.82 -4.31
C VAL A 447 -24.30 16.49 -3.22
N GLY A 448 -25.52 16.94 -3.54
CA GLY A 448 -26.41 17.56 -2.56
C GLY A 448 -25.84 18.84 -1.94
N GLY A 449 -25.09 19.61 -2.73
CA GLY A 449 -24.47 20.88 -2.34
C GLY A 449 -23.11 20.75 -1.66
N ASP A 450 -22.56 19.53 -1.51
CA ASP A 450 -21.18 19.31 -1.05
C ASP A 450 -20.33 18.77 -2.19
N LYS A 451 -19.00 18.96 -2.13
CA LYS A 451 -18.09 18.31 -3.07
C LYS A 451 -17.91 16.84 -2.71
N LEU A 452 -17.91 15.97 -3.71
CA LEU A 452 -17.71 14.53 -3.51
C LEU A 452 -16.45 14.25 -2.67
N ARG A 453 -15.35 14.96 -2.93
CA ARG A 453 -14.10 14.83 -2.18
C ARG A 453 -14.22 15.01 -0.67
N ASP A 454 -15.16 15.85 -0.23
CA ASP A 454 -15.33 16.18 1.18
C ASP A 454 -16.18 15.12 1.90
N VAL A 455 -16.98 14.35 1.15
CA VAL A 455 -18.01 13.48 1.72
C VAL A 455 -17.86 12.01 1.35
N ILE A 456 -17.02 11.64 0.37
CA ILE A 456 -16.92 10.25 -0.14
C ILE A 456 -16.63 9.20 0.93
N THR A 457 -15.94 9.57 2.02
CA THR A 457 -15.67 8.66 3.15
C THR A 457 -16.82 8.57 4.17
N GLN A 458 -17.87 9.35 3.96
CA GLN A 458 -19.04 9.49 4.84
C GLN A 458 -20.34 9.05 4.14
N VAL A 459 -20.34 8.94 2.81
CA VAL A 459 -21.51 8.48 2.07
C VAL A 459 -21.88 7.05 2.42
N LYS A 460 -23.17 6.73 2.27
CA LYS A 460 -23.65 5.37 2.40
C LYS A 460 -23.49 4.67 1.06
N VAL A 461 -22.48 3.80 0.95
CA VAL A 461 -22.22 3.03 -0.27
C VAL A 461 -23.15 1.82 -0.32
N TRP A 462 -24.09 1.82 -1.26
CA TRP A 462 -25.03 0.72 -1.48
C TRP A 462 -24.33 -0.48 -2.09
N SER A 463 -23.55 -0.24 -3.14
CA SER A 463 -22.73 -1.25 -3.79
C SER A 463 -21.45 -0.62 -4.36
N ARG A 464 -20.39 -1.43 -4.42
CA ARG A 464 -19.22 -1.17 -5.27
C ARG A 464 -18.63 -2.48 -5.79
N SER A 465 -18.26 -2.52 -7.06
CA SER A 465 -17.81 -3.77 -7.71
C SER A 465 -16.42 -4.25 -7.27
N ILE A 466 -15.59 -3.35 -6.72
CA ILE A 466 -14.21 -3.61 -6.24
C ILE A 466 -13.84 -2.72 -5.05
#